data_AF-A0A938FVL7-F1
#
_entry.id   AF-A0A938FVL7-F1
#
_cell.length_a   1.000
_cell.length_b   1.000
_cell.length_c   1.000
_cell.angle_alpha   90.00
_cell.angle_beta   90.00
_cell.angle_gamma   90.00
#
_symmetry.space_group_name_H-M   'P 1'
#
loop_
_entity.id
_entity.type
_entity.pdbx_description
1 polymer ?
#
loop_
_entity_poly.entity_id
_entity_poly.type
_entity_poly.pdbx_seq_one_letter_code
_entity_poly.pdbx_strand_id
1 'polypeptide(L)'
;LGEIVRRLSGQPLDEFARVHIFLPLGMRETRFRPPASLAARIAPTERVEGEVLRGVVHDPTARRMGGVAGHAGLFSTARDLARFADMMLARGAAPQTPHSPVLSPATVAAFTAPQSPPNQPLLRALGWDIDTQFSAPRGELFPLGSYGHTGFTGTSIWIDPLSRAYVILLANSVHPERRPAITSLRSRVATITAASLGIEFPGVLIAGYNQTLEGPGARRRTTRNAETLTGLDVLAAGGFAPLKGKRVGLLTNHTGIDRRGRPNLELLLEAGVQVAALFSPEHGFDGRQDHENIPHSSDPATGIRIFSLYQGNSRRPTPAMLRGLDVLVFDVQDIGVRFYTYISSLGYALEECARAGVAVYVLDRPNPLTGVRVEGPMLDPDNLSFTGYFPLPLRHGMTVGELALLFNSEKKLGANLTVIPMKNWQRGDWFDSSSLAWVNPSPNIRGLEAALLYPALALLEYSKNYSVGRGTDFPFEQIGASFIRGPELASYLNSRKIPGVRLYPVRFPHAGETVEGVRFLITDREVLDASLLGLEIAGALRKLFPGEIDLSTNVKLIGSREVLRRLDSGEDPRLLHHHARESLKSFLDIRRKYQLYPESAASARPPGA
;
A
#
# COMPACT_ATOMS: atom_id res chain seq x y z
N LEU A 1 -10.92 7.87 34.53
CA LEU A 1 -11.44 6.54 34.94
C LEU A 1 -11.05 6.16 36.36
N GLY A 2 -9.76 6.07 36.72
CA GLY A 2 -9.35 5.71 38.10
C GLY A 2 -9.96 6.59 39.20
N GLU A 3 -10.06 7.90 38.96
CA GLU A 3 -10.73 8.82 39.89
C GLU A 3 -12.24 8.58 40.00
N ILE A 4 -12.90 8.12 38.93
CA ILE A 4 -14.32 7.76 38.94
C ILE A 4 -14.51 6.53 39.84
N VAL A 5 -13.65 5.52 39.71
CA VAL A 5 -13.64 4.34 40.60
C VAL A 5 -13.50 4.77 42.05
N ARG A 6 -12.55 5.67 42.35
CA ARG A 6 -12.34 6.16 43.72
C ARG A 6 -13.56 6.86 44.30
N ARG A 7 -14.18 7.75 43.54
CA ARG A 7 -15.37 8.50 43.99
C ARG A 7 -16.58 7.60 44.19
N LEU A 8 -16.79 6.61 43.32
CA LEU A 8 -17.98 5.76 43.37
C LEU A 8 -17.85 4.59 44.36
N SER A 9 -16.64 4.04 44.54
CA SER A 9 -16.41 2.89 45.44
C SER A 9 -15.90 3.28 46.83
N GLY A 10 -15.38 4.50 46.98
CA GLY A 10 -14.65 4.94 48.18
C GLY A 10 -13.24 4.35 48.31
N GLN A 11 -12.80 3.48 47.38
CA GLN A 11 -11.51 2.80 47.43
C GLN A 11 -10.52 3.37 46.40
N PRO A 12 -9.23 3.49 46.72
CA PRO A 12 -8.22 3.83 45.71
C PRO A 12 -8.11 2.73 44.65
N LEU A 13 -7.70 3.10 43.43
CA LEU A 13 -7.71 2.20 42.25
C LEU A 13 -6.92 0.90 42.47
N ASP A 14 -5.78 0.96 43.16
CA ASP A 14 -4.94 -0.18 43.45
C ASP A 14 -5.59 -1.17 44.42
N GLU A 15 -6.30 -0.68 45.43
CA GLU A 15 -7.07 -1.52 46.34
C GLU A 15 -8.30 -2.12 45.65
N PHE A 16 -9.05 -1.30 44.91
CA PHE A 16 -10.22 -1.75 44.18
C PHE A 16 -9.87 -2.87 43.19
N ALA A 17 -8.84 -2.66 42.36
CA ALA A 17 -8.40 -3.66 41.40
C ALA A 17 -7.89 -4.94 42.09
N ARG A 18 -7.22 -4.82 43.25
CA ARG A 18 -6.76 -5.97 44.03
C ARG A 18 -7.92 -6.81 44.55
N VAL A 19 -8.92 -6.19 45.16
CA VAL A 19 -10.04 -6.89 45.81
C VAL A 19 -11.03 -7.44 44.80
N HIS A 20 -11.36 -6.68 43.75
CA HIS A 20 -12.44 -7.02 42.84
C HIS A 20 -12.00 -7.74 41.55
N ILE A 21 -10.70 -7.69 41.21
CA ILE A 21 -10.19 -8.30 39.96
C ILE A 21 -9.06 -9.28 40.28
N PHE A 22 -7.97 -8.83 40.90
CA PHE A 22 -6.76 -9.65 41.01
C PHE A 22 -6.93 -10.84 41.95
N LEU A 23 -7.43 -10.64 43.17
CA LEU A 23 -7.63 -11.73 44.12
C LEU A 23 -8.68 -12.76 43.66
N PRO A 24 -9.86 -12.36 43.13
CA PRO A 24 -10.83 -13.30 42.58
C PRO A 24 -10.28 -14.17 41.44
N LEU A 25 -9.44 -13.60 40.58
CA LEU A 25 -8.75 -14.32 39.50
C LEU A 25 -7.52 -15.11 39.97
N GLY A 26 -7.18 -15.03 41.26
CA GLY A 26 -5.97 -15.64 41.80
C GLY A 26 -4.66 -15.01 41.31
N MET A 27 -4.69 -13.78 40.79
CA MET A 27 -3.54 -13.00 40.33
C MET A 27 -2.78 -12.41 41.54
N ARG A 28 -1.98 -13.23 42.22
CA ARG A 28 -1.37 -12.89 43.52
C ARG A 28 -0.13 -12.00 43.40
N GLU A 29 0.47 -11.92 42.23
CA GLU A 29 1.69 -11.17 41.97
C GLU A 29 1.42 -9.85 41.24
N THR A 30 0.25 -9.72 40.62
CA THR A 30 -0.21 -8.47 40.00
C THR A 30 -0.51 -7.39 41.04
N ARG A 31 0.15 -6.23 40.93
CA ARG A 31 -0.04 -5.11 41.86
C ARG A 31 0.52 -3.79 41.33
N PHE A 32 0.03 -2.69 41.89
CA PHE A 32 0.72 -1.40 41.87
C PHE A 32 1.73 -1.32 43.02
N ARG A 33 2.75 -0.47 42.88
CA ARG A 33 3.74 -0.16 43.95
C ARG A 33 4.29 -1.41 44.65
N PRO A 34 4.99 -2.30 43.93
CA PRO A 34 5.51 -3.53 44.52
C PRO A 34 6.50 -3.21 45.66
N PRO A 35 6.49 -3.99 46.76
CA PRO A 35 7.42 -3.77 47.87
C PRO A 35 8.86 -4.07 47.45
N ALA A 36 9.82 -3.46 48.14
CA ALA A 36 11.26 -3.61 47.87
C ALA A 36 11.72 -5.08 47.90
N SER A 37 11.06 -5.93 48.69
CA SER A 37 11.33 -7.38 48.75
C SER A 37 11.13 -8.09 47.41
N LEU A 38 10.34 -7.53 46.49
CA LEU A 38 10.15 -8.08 45.14
C LEU A 38 11.14 -7.50 44.11
N ALA A 39 11.99 -6.55 44.46
CA ALA A 39 12.89 -5.87 43.51
C ALA A 39 13.74 -6.86 42.70
N ALA A 40 14.28 -7.90 43.34
CA ALA A 40 15.08 -8.94 42.69
C ALA A 40 14.33 -9.68 41.56
N ARG A 41 13.00 -9.74 41.63
CA ARG A 41 12.13 -10.40 40.65
C ARG A 41 11.57 -9.45 39.58
N ILE A 42 11.84 -8.15 39.71
CA ILE A 42 11.36 -7.12 38.78
C ILE A 42 12.49 -6.76 37.82
N ALA A 43 12.17 -6.77 36.52
CA ALA A 43 13.11 -6.34 35.50
C ALA A 43 13.41 -4.83 35.64
N PRO A 44 14.69 -4.41 35.67
CA PRO A 44 15.07 -3.00 35.65
C PRO A 44 14.75 -2.35 34.30
N THR A 45 14.36 -1.07 34.26
CA THR A 45 14.04 -0.35 33.02
C THR A 45 15.13 0.65 32.64
N GLU A 46 14.77 1.85 32.13
CA GLU A 46 15.73 2.88 31.74
C GLU A 46 16.37 3.58 32.94
N ARG A 47 17.55 4.17 32.70
CA ARG A 47 18.24 5.06 33.63
C ARG A 47 17.60 6.45 33.60
N VAL A 48 17.23 6.96 34.77
CA VAL A 48 16.69 8.31 34.97
C VAL A 48 17.49 8.98 36.08
N GLU A 49 18.04 10.16 35.79
CA GLU A 49 18.84 10.95 36.76
C GLU A 49 20.02 10.15 37.35
N GLY A 50 20.67 9.32 36.51
CA GLY A 50 21.82 8.50 36.92
C GLY A 50 21.48 7.11 37.46
N GLU A 51 20.23 6.90 37.90
CA GLU A 51 19.78 5.66 38.55
C GLU A 51 18.93 4.78 37.62
N VAL A 52 19.15 3.47 37.67
CA VAL A 52 18.34 2.52 36.89
C VAL A 52 17.03 2.25 37.64
N LEU A 53 15.92 2.58 37.00
CA LEU A 53 14.60 2.37 37.61
C LEU A 53 14.33 0.87 37.79
N ARG A 54 13.95 0.45 39.00
CA ARG A 54 13.56 -0.93 39.32
C ARG A 54 12.52 -0.94 40.43
N GLY A 55 11.41 -1.67 40.23
CA GLY A 55 10.29 -1.69 41.19
C GLY A 55 9.47 -0.40 41.24
N VAL A 56 9.75 0.55 40.34
CA VAL A 56 9.04 1.83 40.19
C VAL A 56 8.50 1.94 38.78
N VAL A 57 7.30 2.51 38.62
CA VAL A 57 6.66 2.64 37.30
C VAL A 57 7.53 3.43 36.33
N HIS A 58 7.66 2.92 35.10
CA HIS A 58 8.43 3.56 34.02
C HIS A 58 7.82 4.88 33.53
N ASP A 59 6.49 4.99 33.50
CA ASP A 59 5.81 6.20 33.03
C ASP A 59 6.05 7.39 33.98
N PRO A 60 6.63 8.51 33.51
CA PRO A 60 6.95 9.65 34.36
C PRO A 60 5.69 10.33 34.93
N THR A 61 4.57 10.31 34.20
CA THR A 61 3.31 10.89 34.68
C THR A 61 2.72 10.04 35.80
N ALA A 62 2.68 8.72 35.66
CA ALA A 62 2.26 7.82 36.72
C ALA A 62 3.15 7.92 37.96
N ARG A 63 4.46 8.12 37.82
CA ARG A 63 5.36 8.41 38.97
C ARG A 63 4.93 9.67 39.73
N ARG A 64 4.67 10.77 39.01
CA ARG A 64 4.18 12.03 39.62
C ARG A 64 2.82 11.87 40.30
N MET A 65 2.01 10.90 39.87
CA MET A 65 0.73 10.55 40.49
C MET A 65 0.86 9.54 41.65
N GLY A 66 2.08 9.33 42.17
CA GLY A 66 2.32 8.39 43.28
C GLY A 66 2.36 6.91 42.88
N GLY A 67 2.48 6.61 41.58
CA GLY A 67 2.70 5.25 41.06
C GLY A 67 1.43 4.45 40.77
N VAL A 68 0.23 4.99 41.01
CA VAL A 68 -1.06 4.33 40.75
C VAL A 68 -1.82 5.11 39.69
N ALA A 69 -1.83 4.60 38.45
CA ALA A 69 -2.58 5.21 37.36
C ALA A 69 -3.28 4.14 36.50
N GLY A 70 -4.43 4.49 35.91
CA GLY A 70 -5.18 3.55 35.07
C GLY A 70 -4.47 3.19 33.76
N HIS A 71 -3.56 4.04 33.27
CA HIS A 71 -2.81 3.83 32.03
C HIS A 71 -1.43 3.20 32.25
N ALA A 72 -0.90 3.20 33.48
CA ALA A 72 0.44 2.69 33.81
C ALA A 72 0.62 2.43 35.31
N GLY A 73 1.62 1.63 35.68
CA GLY A 73 2.01 1.41 37.09
C GLY A 73 1.71 0.02 37.63
N LEU A 74 1.07 -0.83 36.84
CA LEU A 74 0.84 -2.22 37.19
C LEU A 74 2.08 -3.08 36.88
N PHE A 75 2.50 -3.85 37.86
CA PHE A 75 3.49 -4.91 37.74
C PHE A 75 2.77 -6.24 37.75
N SER A 76 3.20 -7.18 36.91
CA SER A 76 2.55 -8.49 36.79
C SER A 76 3.53 -9.54 36.27
N THR A 77 3.11 -10.81 36.31
CA THR A 77 3.81 -11.92 35.67
C THR A 77 2.99 -12.45 34.49
N ALA A 78 3.65 -13.17 33.58
CA ALA A 78 2.95 -13.80 32.47
C ALA A 78 1.89 -14.81 32.97
N ARG A 79 2.16 -15.49 34.09
CA ARG A 79 1.23 -16.43 34.73
C ARG A 79 -0.04 -15.75 35.24
N ASP A 80 0.06 -14.57 35.85
CA ASP A 80 -1.13 -13.86 36.32
C ASP A 80 -1.91 -13.23 35.15
N LEU A 81 -1.22 -12.69 34.14
CA LEU A 81 -1.87 -12.20 32.93
C LEU A 81 -2.57 -13.33 32.14
N ALA A 82 -2.04 -14.55 32.18
CA ALA A 82 -2.68 -15.72 31.60
C ALA A 82 -4.05 -16.00 32.25
N ARG A 83 -4.15 -15.91 33.59
CA ARG A 83 -5.44 -16.05 34.30
C ARG A 83 -6.46 -14.99 33.89
N PHE A 84 -6.00 -13.77 33.66
CA PHE A 84 -6.84 -12.70 33.14
C PHE A 84 -7.31 -12.99 31.71
N ALA A 85 -6.42 -13.48 30.83
CA ALA A 85 -6.76 -13.87 29.47
C ALA A 85 -7.76 -15.06 29.44
N ASP A 86 -7.55 -16.06 30.30
CA ASP A 86 -8.46 -17.19 30.47
C ASP A 86 -9.86 -16.73 30.88
N MET A 87 -9.96 -15.75 31.80
CA MET A 87 -11.24 -15.16 32.18
C MET A 87 -11.94 -14.47 31.00
N MET A 88 -11.19 -13.71 30.20
CA MET A 88 -11.74 -13.06 29.00
C MET A 88 -12.26 -14.10 27.99
N LEU A 89 -11.50 -15.19 27.75
CA LEU A 89 -11.90 -16.31 26.89
C LEU A 89 -13.08 -17.12 27.45
N ALA A 90 -13.26 -17.14 28.77
CA ALA A 90 -14.37 -17.77 29.47
C ALA A 90 -15.55 -16.81 29.71
N ARG A 91 -15.57 -15.65 29.03
CA ARG A 91 -16.63 -14.64 29.10
C ARG A 91 -16.93 -14.17 30.52
N GLY A 92 -15.88 -14.01 31.32
CA GLY A 92 -15.97 -13.45 32.67
C GLY A 92 -15.91 -14.46 33.81
N ALA A 93 -16.08 -15.75 33.50
CA ALA A 93 -15.88 -16.83 34.47
C ALA A 93 -14.39 -17.08 34.70
N ALA A 94 -14.03 -17.51 35.90
CA ALA A 94 -12.69 -17.99 36.20
C ALA A 94 -12.80 -19.33 36.93
N PRO A 95 -11.78 -20.23 36.86
CA PRO A 95 -11.80 -21.50 37.59
C PRO A 95 -12.03 -21.32 39.09
N GLN A 96 -11.62 -20.18 39.65
CA GLN A 96 -11.77 -19.83 41.06
C GLN A 96 -13.18 -19.33 41.41
N THR A 97 -13.95 -18.87 40.42
CA THR A 97 -15.29 -18.31 40.61
C THR A 97 -16.30 -18.80 39.54
N PRO A 98 -16.49 -20.11 39.37
CA PRO A 98 -17.28 -20.68 38.25
C PRO A 98 -18.76 -20.29 38.27
N HIS A 99 -19.31 -19.96 39.46
CA HIS A 99 -20.71 -19.55 39.64
C HIS A 99 -20.88 -18.05 39.91
N SER A 100 -19.79 -17.28 39.95
CA SER A 100 -19.82 -15.83 40.19
C SER A 100 -18.75 -15.17 39.32
N PRO A 101 -19.08 -14.88 38.05
CA PRO A 101 -18.08 -14.36 37.12
C PRO A 101 -17.61 -12.97 37.56
N VAL A 102 -16.31 -12.72 37.43
CA VAL A 102 -15.69 -11.44 37.81
C VAL A 102 -16.22 -10.29 36.94
N LEU A 103 -16.52 -10.59 35.67
CA LEU A 103 -17.23 -9.71 34.75
C LEU A 103 -18.43 -10.45 34.17
N SER A 104 -19.56 -9.79 33.94
CA SER A 104 -20.68 -10.49 33.28
C SER A 104 -20.32 -10.82 31.82
N PRO A 105 -20.89 -11.88 31.23
CA PRO A 105 -20.67 -12.21 29.81
C PRO A 105 -21.05 -11.09 28.84
N ALA A 106 -22.00 -10.23 29.22
CA ALA A 106 -22.39 -9.04 28.46
C ALA A 106 -21.30 -7.95 28.55
N THR A 107 -20.68 -7.77 29.72
CA THR A 107 -19.56 -6.83 29.89
C THR A 107 -18.36 -7.26 29.05
N VAL A 108 -18.01 -8.55 29.08
CA VAL A 108 -16.90 -9.06 28.25
C VAL A 108 -17.21 -8.88 26.77
N ALA A 109 -18.44 -9.16 26.32
CA ALA A 109 -18.84 -8.91 24.93
C ALA A 109 -18.69 -7.43 24.53
N ALA A 110 -19.09 -6.48 25.40
CA ALA A 110 -18.89 -5.05 25.15
C ALA A 110 -17.40 -4.66 25.13
N PHE A 111 -16.59 -5.28 25.98
CA PHE A 111 -15.15 -5.03 26.04
C PHE A 111 -14.41 -5.53 24.81
N THR A 112 -14.93 -6.54 24.11
CA THR A 112 -14.23 -7.17 22.97
C THR A 112 -14.87 -6.85 21.62
N ALA A 113 -16.04 -6.23 21.60
CA ALA A 113 -16.69 -5.76 20.38
C ALA A 113 -16.17 -4.38 19.97
N PRO A 114 -16.10 -4.06 18.66
CA PRO A 114 -15.80 -2.72 18.19
C PRO A 114 -16.71 -1.67 18.83
N GLN A 115 -16.10 -0.65 19.44
CA GLN A 115 -16.75 0.53 20.02
C GLN A 115 -16.32 1.82 19.33
N SER A 116 -15.46 1.71 18.31
CA SER A 116 -15.11 2.84 17.47
C SER A 116 -16.34 3.41 16.76
N PRO A 117 -16.39 4.73 16.54
CA PRO A 117 -17.43 5.34 15.73
C PRO A 117 -17.56 4.62 14.37
N PRO A 118 -18.79 4.37 13.86
CA PRO A 118 -19.01 3.63 12.61
C PRO A 118 -18.33 4.21 11.35
N ASN A 119 -17.82 5.44 11.44
CA ASN A 119 -17.14 6.17 10.37
C ASN A 119 -15.60 6.17 10.49
N GLN A 120 -15.02 5.41 11.42
CA GLN A 120 -13.58 5.30 11.60
C GLN A 120 -13.09 3.90 11.22
N PRO A 121 -12.08 3.77 10.34
CA PRO A 121 -11.54 2.48 9.91
C PRO A 121 -10.73 1.76 10.99
N LEU A 122 -10.51 2.44 12.13
CA LEU A 122 -9.73 1.93 13.25
C LEU A 122 -10.67 1.18 14.19
N LEU A 123 -10.51 -0.13 14.33
CA LEU A 123 -11.32 -0.92 15.26
C LEU A 123 -10.65 -0.95 16.65
N ARG A 124 -11.31 -0.31 17.62
CA ARG A 124 -10.98 -0.39 19.04
C ARG A 124 -12.20 -0.87 19.79
N ALA A 125 -11.98 -1.62 20.86
CA ALA A 125 -13.00 -1.93 21.85
C ALA A 125 -12.74 -1.16 23.15
N LEU A 126 -13.52 -1.41 24.20
CA LEU A 126 -13.29 -0.76 25.50
C LEU A 126 -11.99 -1.26 26.13
N GLY A 127 -10.92 -0.48 25.97
CA GLY A 127 -9.60 -0.78 26.52
C GLY A 127 -8.72 -1.67 25.64
N TRP A 128 -9.20 -2.11 24.47
CA TRP A 128 -8.47 -2.99 23.58
C TRP A 128 -8.31 -2.42 22.17
N ASP A 129 -7.19 -2.78 21.57
CA ASP A 129 -6.94 -2.65 20.15
C ASP A 129 -7.48 -3.90 19.43
N ILE A 130 -8.23 -3.74 18.34
CA ILE A 130 -8.68 -4.85 17.49
C ILE A 130 -7.95 -4.78 16.15
N ASP A 131 -8.09 -3.65 15.46
CA ASP A 131 -7.49 -3.43 14.16
C ASP A 131 -7.23 -1.93 13.93
N THR A 132 -6.12 -1.45 14.48
CA THR A 132 -5.59 -0.11 14.25
C THR A 132 -4.13 -0.18 13.81
N GLN A 133 -3.54 0.96 13.47
CA GLN A 133 -2.11 1.06 13.15
C GLN A 133 -1.18 0.53 14.26
N PHE A 134 -1.68 0.31 15.47
CA PHE A 134 -0.91 -0.22 16.60
C PHE A 134 -1.12 -1.73 16.84
N SER A 135 -1.95 -2.40 16.01
CA SER A 135 -2.34 -3.82 16.18
C SER A 135 -1.32 -4.81 15.64
N ALA A 136 -0.16 -4.36 15.16
CA ALA A 136 0.93 -5.23 14.72
C ALA A 136 1.33 -6.37 15.71
N PRO A 137 1.23 -6.22 17.05
CA PRO A 137 1.42 -7.32 18.00
C PRO A 137 0.46 -8.51 17.84
N ARG A 138 -0.65 -8.35 17.10
CA ARG A 138 -1.53 -9.46 16.66
C ARG A 138 -0.77 -10.54 15.89
N GLY A 139 0.28 -10.16 15.16
CA GLY A 139 0.90 -11.06 14.19
C GLY A 139 0.07 -11.19 12.91
N GLU A 140 0.52 -12.05 12.00
CA GLU A 140 -0.06 -12.17 10.66
C GLU A 140 -1.23 -13.15 10.54
N LEU A 141 -1.36 -14.05 11.53
CA LEU A 141 -2.23 -15.23 11.44
C LEU A 141 -3.44 -15.17 12.37
N PHE A 142 -3.35 -14.50 13.53
CA PHE A 142 -4.52 -14.34 14.39
C PHE A 142 -5.61 -13.52 13.67
N PRO A 143 -6.88 -13.95 13.74
CA PRO A 143 -7.96 -13.42 12.92
C PRO A 143 -8.35 -11.99 13.29
N LEU A 144 -9.04 -11.31 12.36
CA LEU A 144 -9.75 -10.07 12.66
C LEU A 144 -10.89 -10.39 13.63
N GLY A 145 -10.91 -9.72 14.79
CA GLY A 145 -11.77 -10.06 15.93
C GLY A 145 -11.01 -10.59 17.16
N SER A 146 -9.72 -10.93 17.00
CA SER A 146 -8.79 -10.98 18.13
C SER A 146 -8.43 -9.57 18.59
N TYR A 147 -8.01 -9.42 19.84
CA TYR A 147 -7.81 -8.11 20.45
C TYR A 147 -6.64 -8.12 21.43
N GLY A 148 -6.02 -6.96 21.66
CA GLY A 148 -4.89 -6.86 22.56
C GLY A 148 -4.44 -5.45 22.86
N HIS A 149 -3.32 -5.33 23.57
CA HIS A 149 -2.72 -4.04 23.91
C HIS A 149 -1.21 -4.18 24.10
N THR A 150 -0.52 -3.04 24.03
CA THR A 150 0.93 -2.95 24.28
C THR A 150 1.27 -2.17 25.54
N GLY A 151 2.46 -2.43 26.07
CA GLY A 151 3.12 -1.57 27.06
C GLY A 151 4.37 -0.93 26.48
N PHE A 152 4.64 0.30 26.89
CA PHE A 152 5.74 1.11 26.37
C PHE A 152 7.11 0.43 26.49
N THR A 153 7.36 -0.26 27.60
CA THR A 153 8.66 -0.88 27.89
C THR A 153 9.02 -2.02 26.96
N GLY A 154 8.07 -2.62 26.24
CA GLY A 154 8.33 -3.83 25.46
C GLY A 154 7.25 -4.90 25.61
N THR A 155 6.32 -4.74 26.54
CA THR A 155 5.29 -5.74 26.81
C THR A 155 4.12 -5.74 25.81
N SER A 156 3.43 -6.88 25.67
CA SER A 156 2.17 -7.00 24.94
C SER A 156 1.35 -8.19 25.43
N ILE A 157 0.03 -8.08 25.29
CA ILE A 157 -0.93 -9.18 25.43
C ILE A 157 -1.87 -9.15 24.22
N TRP A 158 -2.12 -10.30 23.62
CA TRP A 158 -3.07 -10.46 22.52
C TRP A 158 -3.90 -11.73 22.76
N ILE A 159 -5.21 -11.66 22.60
CA ILE A 159 -6.18 -12.72 22.92
C ILE A 159 -7.05 -12.95 21.69
N ASP A 160 -7.17 -14.21 21.27
CA ASP A 160 -8.06 -14.61 20.19
C ASP A 160 -9.17 -15.54 20.73
N PRO A 161 -10.43 -15.07 20.75
CA PRO A 161 -11.55 -15.88 21.20
C PRO A 161 -11.86 -17.07 20.28
N LEU A 162 -11.50 -17.01 18.99
CA LEU A 162 -11.82 -18.07 18.03
C LEU A 162 -10.96 -19.32 18.26
N SER A 163 -9.64 -19.15 18.26
CA SER A 163 -8.71 -20.24 18.56
C SER A 163 -8.61 -20.55 20.06
N ARG A 164 -9.31 -19.78 20.91
CA ARG A 164 -9.22 -19.83 22.38
C ARG A 164 -7.76 -19.76 22.86
N ALA A 165 -6.98 -18.91 22.23
CA ALA A 165 -5.55 -18.76 22.48
C ALA A 165 -5.19 -17.32 22.83
N TYR A 166 -4.01 -17.14 23.42
CA TYR A 166 -3.45 -15.82 23.69
C TYR A 166 -1.93 -15.87 23.69
N VAL A 167 -1.34 -14.70 23.51
CA VAL A 167 0.10 -14.48 23.54
C VAL A 167 0.41 -13.35 24.50
N ILE A 168 1.29 -13.62 25.46
CA ILE A 168 1.79 -12.64 26.42
C ILE A 168 3.30 -12.56 26.26
N LEU A 169 3.81 -11.39 25.89
CA LEU A 169 5.25 -11.12 25.82
C LEU A 169 5.59 -10.03 26.83
N LEU A 170 6.38 -10.36 27.85
CA LEU A 170 6.87 -9.40 28.85
C LEU A 170 8.34 -9.07 28.57
N ALA A 171 8.57 -8.26 27.52
CA ALA A 171 9.90 -7.83 27.12
C ALA A 171 10.23 -6.40 27.62
N ASN A 172 11.51 -6.06 27.58
CA ASN A 172 12.03 -4.78 28.05
C ASN A 172 13.09 -4.22 27.08
N SER A 173 12.69 -3.28 26.23
CA SER A 173 13.53 -2.63 25.24
C SER A 173 14.08 -1.28 25.70
N VAL A 174 13.82 -0.88 26.95
CA VAL A 174 14.26 0.42 27.47
C VAL A 174 15.44 0.31 28.43
N HIS A 175 15.91 -0.91 28.70
CA HIS A 175 17.01 -1.15 29.63
C HIS A 175 18.38 -1.26 28.93
N PRO A 176 19.46 -0.69 29.52
CA PRO A 176 19.45 0.40 30.51
C PRO A 176 19.12 1.75 29.88
N GLU A 177 19.10 1.80 28.55
CA GLU A 177 18.81 2.97 27.74
C GLU A 177 17.68 2.64 26.78
N ARG A 178 16.91 3.67 26.43
CA ARG A 178 15.76 3.55 25.55
C ARG A 178 16.19 3.13 24.13
N ARG A 179 15.73 1.96 23.70
CA ARG A 179 15.92 1.45 22.32
C ARG A 179 14.61 1.54 21.52
N PRO A 180 14.67 1.37 20.19
CA PRO A 180 13.47 1.35 19.35
C PRO A 180 12.43 0.31 19.79
N ALA A 181 11.17 0.55 19.42
CA ALA A 181 10.06 -0.34 19.75
C ALA A 181 10.25 -1.74 19.13
N ILE A 182 10.06 -2.78 19.94
CA ILE A 182 10.19 -4.18 19.52
C ILE A 182 8.90 -4.75 18.89
N THR A 183 8.17 -3.91 18.16
CA THR A 183 6.90 -4.26 17.53
C THR A 183 7.03 -5.47 16.59
N SER A 184 8.12 -5.53 15.81
CA SER A 184 8.41 -6.67 14.93
C SER A 184 8.59 -7.98 15.71
N LEU A 185 9.28 -7.94 16.85
CA LEU A 185 9.46 -9.12 17.71
C LEU A 185 8.11 -9.60 18.26
N ARG A 186 7.27 -8.69 18.79
CA ARG A 186 5.92 -9.03 19.28
C ARG A 186 5.08 -9.71 18.20
N SER A 187 5.08 -9.11 17.00
CA SER A 187 4.34 -9.62 15.85
C SER A 187 4.82 -11.02 15.41
N ARG A 188 6.14 -11.24 15.37
CA ARG A 188 6.75 -12.54 15.04
C ARG A 188 6.41 -13.61 16.07
N VAL A 189 6.49 -13.28 17.37
CA VAL A 189 6.12 -14.20 18.45
C VAL A 189 4.65 -14.60 18.33
N ALA A 190 3.75 -13.63 18.10
CA ALA A 190 2.33 -13.91 17.92
C ALA A 190 2.05 -14.77 16.67
N THR A 191 2.73 -14.47 15.55
CA THR A 191 2.62 -15.25 14.31
C THR A 191 3.10 -16.69 14.49
N ILE A 192 4.27 -16.89 15.10
CA ILE A 192 4.80 -18.25 15.38
C ILE A 192 3.86 -19.01 16.30
N THR A 193 3.29 -18.35 17.30
CA THR A 193 2.33 -18.98 18.22
C THR A 193 1.07 -19.41 17.49
N ALA A 194 0.47 -18.54 16.68
CA ALA A 194 -0.70 -18.86 15.86
C ALA A 194 -0.42 -20.00 14.87
N ALA A 195 0.73 -19.98 14.18
CA ALA A 195 1.15 -21.05 13.28
C ALA A 195 1.31 -22.39 14.01
N SER A 196 1.88 -22.38 15.23
CA SER A 196 2.05 -23.58 16.06
C SER A 196 0.72 -24.17 16.54
N LEU A 197 -0.36 -23.39 16.49
CA LEU A 197 -1.73 -23.81 16.80
C LEU A 197 -2.51 -24.24 15.53
N GLY A 198 -1.85 -24.33 14.37
CA GLY A 198 -2.48 -24.74 13.12
C GLY A 198 -3.29 -23.65 12.41
N ILE A 199 -3.10 -22.38 12.77
CA ILE A 199 -3.75 -21.26 12.10
C ILE A 199 -2.94 -20.89 10.86
N GLU A 200 -3.34 -21.42 9.70
CA GLU A 200 -2.61 -21.23 8.43
C GLU A 200 -3.04 -19.97 7.65
N PHE A 201 -4.26 -19.50 7.88
CA PHE A 201 -4.82 -18.30 7.24
C PHE A 201 -5.58 -17.44 8.26
N PRO A 202 -5.49 -16.09 8.19
CA PRO A 202 -6.24 -15.22 9.07
C PRO A 202 -7.73 -15.27 8.73
N GLY A 203 -8.54 -15.88 9.61
CA GLY A 203 -9.99 -15.85 9.53
C GLY A 203 -10.59 -14.48 9.87
N VAL A 204 -11.90 -14.32 9.64
CA VAL A 204 -12.70 -13.16 10.08
C VAL A 204 -13.82 -13.66 10.99
N LEU A 205 -13.93 -13.10 12.20
CA LEU A 205 -15.06 -13.36 13.09
C LEU A 205 -16.22 -12.41 12.74
N ILE A 206 -17.28 -12.93 12.10
CA ILE A 206 -18.55 -12.20 11.92
C ILE A 206 -19.30 -12.24 13.25
N ALA A 207 -18.94 -11.35 14.17
CA ALA A 207 -19.77 -11.06 15.34
C ALA A 207 -20.75 -9.95 14.95
N GLY A 208 -22.05 -10.26 15.07
CA GLY A 208 -23.15 -9.51 14.47
C GLY A 208 -23.17 -7.99 14.71
N TYR A 209 -23.80 -7.34 13.72
CA TYR A 209 -23.96 -5.91 13.49
C TYR A 209 -22.74 -5.19 12.85
N ASN A 210 -22.92 -4.89 11.55
CA ASN A 210 -22.12 -4.07 10.64
C ASN A 210 -20.97 -4.69 9.83
N GLN A 211 -20.74 -6.00 9.88
CA GLN A 211 -19.70 -6.66 9.06
C GLN A 211 -20.20 -7.36 7.78
N THR A 212 -21.23 -6.84 7.11
CA THR A 212 -21.57 -7.23 5.72
C THR A 212 -20.83 -6.41 4.66
N LEU A 213 -19.83 -5.63 5.06
CA LEU A 213 -18.94 -4.87 4.18
C LEU A 213 -17.53 -4.92 4.77
N GLU A 214 -16.75 -5.96 4.48
CA GLU A 214 -15.28 -5.96 4.56
C GLU A 214 -14.80 -7.39 4.25
N GLY A 215 -14.23 -7.57 3.05
CA GLY A 215 -13.60 -8.82 2.66
C GLY A 215 -12.21 -8.97 3.30
N PRO A 216 -11.73 -10.20 3.53
CA PRO A 216 -10.39 -10.45 4.05
C PRO A 216 -9.34 -10.03 3.00
N GLY A 217 -8.47 -9.08 3.34
CA GLY A 217 -7.37 -8.66 2.45
C GLY A 217 -6.73 -7.29 2.71
N ALA A 218 -7.30 -6.47 3.60
CA ALA A 218 -6.80 -5.13 3.89
C ALA A 218 -5.57 -5.15 4.82
N ARG A 219 -4.40 -5.56 4.31
CA ARG A 219 -3.11 -5.29 4.98
C ARG A 219 -2.67 -3.85 4.68
N ARG A 220 -2.85 -2.90 5.60
CA ARG A 220 -2.07 -1.65 5.60
C ARG A 220 -0.70 -1.94 6.23
N ARG A 221 0.27 -2.24 5.37
CA ARG A 221 1.68 -2.36 5.77
C ARG A 221 2.14 -1.02 6.32
N THR A 222 2.83 -1.06 7.46
CA THR A 222 3.51 0.08 8.07
C THR A 222 4.28 0.86 7.01
N THR A 223 4.00 2.14 6.83
CA THR A 223 4.83 3.05 6.05
C THR A 223 6.24 3.02 6.64
N ARG A 224 7.16 2.37 5.92
CA ARG A 224 8.60 2.52 6.16
C ARG A 224 8.97 3.83 5.50
N ASN A 225 9.49 4.81 6.23
CA ASN A 225 10.27 5.88 5.58
C ASN A 225 11.57 5.23 5.10
N ALA A 226 11.53 4.64 3.92
CA ALA A 226 12.69 4.00 3.32
C ALA A 226 13.49 5.07 2.59
N GLU A 227 14.79 5.17 2.88
CA GLU A 227 15.72 5.91 2.02
C GLU A 227 15.93 5.12 0.71
N THR A 228 14.92 5.16 -0.16
CA THR A 228 14.95 4.43 -1.42
C THR A 228 15.99 5.07 -2.33
N LEU A 229 16.90 4.24 -2.84
CA LEU A 229 17.83 4.64 -3.89
C LEU A 229 17.29 4.07 -5.20
N THR A 230 16.97 4.95 -6.15
CA THR A 230 16.55 4.55 -7.49
C THR A 230 17.68 3.81 -8.23
N GLY A 231 17.40 3.15 -9.35
CA GLY A 231 18.43 2.59 -10.22
C GLY A 231 19.46 3.65 -10.65
N LEU A 232 19.03 4.90 -10.83
CA LEU A 232 19.91 6.04 -11.10
C LEU A 232 20.83 6.35 -9.92
N ASP A 233 20.30 6.45 -8.69
CA ASP A 233 21.11 6.66 -7.49
C ASP A 233 22.16 5.54 -7.31
N VAL A 234 21.75 4.29 -7.56
CA VAL A 234 22.63 3.12 -7.43
C VAL A 234 23.73 3.14 -8.49
N LEU A 235 23.40 3.47 -9.73
CA LEU A 235 24.38 3.55 -10.82
C LEU A 235 25.34 4.74 -10.64
N ALA A 236 24.82 5.88 -10.18
CA ALA A 236 25.61 7.07 -9.89
C ALA A 236 26.61 6.83 -8.75
N ALA A 237 26.21 6.09 -7.70
CA ALA A 237 27.10 5.72 -6.61
C ALA A 237 28.30 4.86 -7.08
N GLY A 238 28.14 4.11 -8.17
CA GLY A 238 29.21 3.36 -8.84
C GLY A 238 29.96 4.16 -9.91
N GLY A 239 29.78 5.49 -9.99
CA GLY A 239 30.43 6.34 -10.98
C GLY A 239 30.06 6.02 -12.42
N PHE A 240 28.88 5.42 -12.65
CA PHE A 240 28.41 4.98 -13.96
C PHE A 240 29.37 4.03 -14.68
N ALA A 241 30.19 3.26 -13.94
CA ALA A 241 31.26 2.42 -14.51
C ALA A 241 30.82 1.53 -15.70
N PRO A 242 29.64 0.87 -15.70
CA PRO A 242 29.19 0.05 -16.84
C PRO A 242 28.93 0.82 -18.15
N LEU A 243 28.83 2.16 -18.09
CA LEU A 243 28.55 3.04 -19.23
C LEU A 243 29.79 3.77 -19.74
N LYS A 244 30.93 3.69 -19.03
CA LYS A 244 32.18 4.35 -19.42
C LYS A 244 32.70 3.79 -20.75
N GLY A 245 33.10 4.68 -21.65
CA GLY A 245 33.60 4.33 -22.98
C GLY A 245 32.54 3.85 -23.97
N LYS A 246 31.25 3.85 -23.59
CA LYS A 246 30.12 3.49 -24.47
C LYS A 246 29.42 4.74 -25.00
N ARG A 247 28.90 4.66 -26.22
CA ARG A 247 27.98 5.63 -26.80
C ARG A 247 26.57 5.33 -26.32
N VAL A 248 26.05 6.19 -25.46
CA VAL A 248 24.79 5.99 -24.74
C VAL A 248 23.65 6.76 -25.43
N GLY A 249 22.57 6.05 -25.77
CA GLY A 249 21.26 6.65 -25.93
C GLY A 249 20.52 6.69 -24.59
N LEU A 250 19.81 7.76 -24.29
CA LEU A 250 19.04 7.90 -23.05
C LEU A 250 17.56 8.10 -23.37
N LEU A 251 16.74 7.09 -23.08
CA LEU A 251 15.29 7.18 -23.10
C LEU A 251 14.79 7.66 -21.74
N THR A 252 14.41 8.93 -21.66
CA THR A 252 14.06 9.62 -20.42
C THR A 252 13.03 10.73 -20.66
N ASN A 253 12.51 11.28 -19.57
CA ASN A 253 11.86 12.58 -19.51
C ASN A 253 12.28 13.31 -18.21
N HIS A 254 11.56 14.37 -17.84
CA HIS A 254 11.78 15.19 -16.64
C HIS A 254 11.67 14.43 -15.31
N THR A 255 11.12 13.22 -15.30
CA THR A 255 11.08 12.35 -14.10
C THR A 255 12.39 11.60 -13.85
N GLY A 256 13.29 11.60 -14.83
CA GLY A 256 14.62 11.02 -14.76
C GLY A 256 15.56 11.83 -13.86
N ILE A 257 15.27 11.86 -12.55
CA ILE A 257 16.05 12.59 -11.54
C ILE A 257 16.53 11.65 -10.43
N ASP A 258 17.66 12.00 -9.79
CA ASP A 258 18.15 11.33 -8.58
C ASP A 258 17.34 11.77 -7.34
N ARG A 259 17.61 11.17 -6.18
CA ARG A 259 16.89 11.53 -4.95
C ARG A 259 17.07 13.00 -4.54
N ARG A 260 18.09 13.69 -5.04
CA ARG A 260 18.39 15.10 -4.77
C ARG A 260 17.74 16.03 -5.80
N GLY A 261 17.02 15.49 -6.78
CA GLY A 261 16.37 16.25 -7.83
C GLY A 261 17.27 16.60 -9.02
N ARG A 262 18.45 16.00 -9.13
CA ARG A 262 19.36 16.27 -10.26
C ARG A 262 18.99 15.43 -11.48
N PRO A 263 18.89 16.02 -12.69
CA PRO A 263 18.58 15.28 -13.92
C PRO A 263 19.63 14.21 -14.26
N ASN A 264 19.17 13.07 -14.76
CA ASN A 264 20.03 11.96 -15.16
C ASN A 264 21.01 12.32 -16.28
N LEU A 265 20.61 13.18 -17.23
CA LEU A 265 21.48 13.68 -18.29
C LEU A 265 22.69 14.44 -17.71
N GLU A 266 22.44 15.34 -16.77
CA GLU A 266 23.49 16.10 -16.08
C GLU A 266 24.46 15.14 -15.37
N LEU A 267 23.95 14.20 -14.58
CA LEU A 267 24.77 13.24 -13.84
C LEU A 267 25.63 12.37 -14.76
N LEU A 268 25.09 11.92 -15.89
CA LEU A 268 25.82 11.13 -16.88
C LEU A 268 26.96 11.95 -17.50
N LEU A 269 26.70 13.20 -17.87
CA LEU A 269 27.69 14.09 -18.48
C LEU A 269 28.79 14.51 -17.50
N GLU A 270 28.43 14.84 -16.25
CA GLU A 270 29.40 15.11 -15.17
C GLU A 270 30.30 13.91 -14.91
N ALA A 271 29.73 12.71 -14.99
CA ALA A 271 30.48 11.47 -14.90
C ALA A 271 31.23 11.13 -16.20
N GLY A 272 31.31 12.01 -17.21
CA GLY A 272 32.04 11.78 -18.45
C GLY A 272 31.51 10.60 -19.28
N VAL A 273 30.22 10.26 -19.15
CA VAL A 273 29.54 9.30 -20.03
C VAL A 273 29.21 9.98 -21.36
N GLN A 274 29.46 9.30 -22.48
CA GLN A 274 29.20 9.84 -23.81
C GLN A 274 27.73 9.64 -24.21
N VAL A 275 26.86 10.58 -23.82
CA VAL A 275 25.46 10.59 -24.25
C VAL A 275 25.37 11.11 -25.70
N ALA A 276 25.03 10.23 -26.63
CA ALA A 276 25.00 10.49 -28.06
C ALA A 276 23.61 10.87 -28.61
N ALA A 277 22.55 10.44 -27.93
CA ALA A 277 21.17 10.73 -28.33
C ALA A 277 20.21 10.65 -27.13
N LEU A 278 19.16 11.46 -27.18
CA LEU A 278 18.04 11.43 -26.24
C LEU A 278 16.79 10.88 -26.95
N PHE A 279 15.97 10.12 -26.24
CA PHE A 279 14.70 9.60 -26.72
C PHE A 279 13.61 10.01 -25.74
N SER A 280 12.59 10.74 -26.21
CA SER A 280 11.47 11.14 -25.36
C SER A 280 10.23 10.28 -25.64
N PRO A 281 9.52 9.82 -24.59
CA PRO A 281 8.28 9.08 -24.73
C PRO A 281 7.09 10.04 -24.96
N GLU A 282 5.87 9.55 -24.73
CA GLU A 282 4.67 10.37 -24.62
C GLU A 282 4.87 11.54 -23.63
N HIS A 283 4.27 12.69 -23.92
CA HIS A 283 4.43 13.97 -23.22
C HIS A 283 5.77 14.70 -23.39
N GLY A 284 6.71 14.12 -24.14
CA GLY A 284 7.98 14.77 -24.49
C GLY A 284 9.03 14.72 -23.39
N PHE A 285 10.16 15.39 -23.64
CA PHE A 285 11.32 15.35 -22.74
C PHE A 285 11.09 16.16 -21.44
N ASP A 286 10.33 17.25 -21.52
CA ASP A 286 9.99 18.12 -20.38
C ASP A 286 8.67 17.74 -19.69
N GLY A 287 7.94 16.77 -20.24
CA GLY A 287 6.68 16.26 -19.71
C GLY A 287 5.51 17.24 -19.77
N ARG A 288 5.57 18.27 -20.62
CA ARG A 288 4.55 19.34 -20.67
C ARG A 288 3.50 19.15 -21.76
N GLN A 289 3.73 18.25 -22.71
CA GLN A 289 2.88 18.10 -23.89
C GLN A 289 1.71 17.14 -23.60
N ASP A 290 0.49 17.49 -24.01
CA ASP A 290 -0.69 16.62 -23.90
C ASP A 290 -1.41 16.53 -25.26
N HIS A 291 -0.64 16.28 -26.31
CA HIS A 291 -1.12 16.16 -27.69
C HIS A 291 -0.27 15.17 -28.50
N GLU A 292 -0.79 14.71 -29.64
CA GLU A 292 -0.05 13.85 -30.57
C GLU A 292 1.00 14.62 -31.38
N ASN A 293 1.89 13.89 -32.07
CA ASN A 293 2.86 14.43 -33.02
C ASN A 293 3.87 15.43 -32.41
N ILE A 294 4.45 15.06 -31.26
CA ILE A 294 5.52 15.83 -30.63
C ILE A 294 6.77 15.76 -31.52
N PRO A 295 7.35 16.88 -32.00
CA PRO A 295 8.46 16.85 -32.96
C PRO A 295 9.78 16.46 -32.30
N HIS A 296 10.73 15.99 -33.12
CA HIS A 296 12.14 15.94 -32.71
C HIS A 296 12.67 17.34 -32.39
N SER A 297 13.60 17.43 -31.45
CA SER A 297 14.24 18.68 -31.01
C SER A 297 15.70 18.44 -30.64
N SER A 298 16.34 19.41 -30.00
CA SER A 298 17.66 19.24 -29.39
C SER A 298 17.62 19.82 -27.98
N ASP A 299 18.37 19.23 -27.07
CA ASP A 299 18.54 19.78 -25.72
C ASP A 299 19.29 21.12 -25.80
N PRO A 300 18.74 22.22 -25.26
CA PRO A 300 19.31 23.55 -25.44
C PRO A 300 20.65 23.74 -24.72
N ALA A 301 20.91 23.00 -23.64
CA ALA A 301 22.13 23.14 -22.84
C ALA A 301 23.31 22.38 -23.46
N THR A 302 23.06 21.21 -24.03
CA THR A 302 24.09 20.27 -24.51
C THR A 302 24.16 20.15 -26.03
N GLY A 303 23.11 20.57 -26.74
CA GLY A 303 22.96 20.38 -28.18
C GLY A 303 22.63 18.94 -28.60
N ILE A 304 22.53 18.00 -27.66
CA ILE A 304 22.25 16.59 -27.95
C ILE A 304 20.87 16.46 -28.59
N ARG A 305 20.78 15.66 -29.65
CA ARG A 305 19.53 15.44 -30.39
C ARG A 305 18.50 14.70 -29.53
N ILE A 306 17.26 15.19 -29.52
CA ILE A 306 16.09 14.55 -28.91
C ILE A 306 15.21 13.95 -30.00
N PHE A 307 15.16 12.62 -30.04
CA PHE A 307 14.23 11.85 -30.86
C PHE A 307 12.93 11.61 -30.10
N SER A 308 11.90 12.38 -30.42
CA SER A 308 10.52 12.07 -30.00
C SER A 308 10.05 10.73 -30.56
N LEU A 309 9.71 9.81 -29.66
CA LEU A 309 8.99 8.57 -29.94
C LEU A 309 7.46 8.80 -29.98
N TYR A 310 7.03 10.05 -30.17
CA TYR A 310 5.64 10.45 -30.37
C TYR A 310 5.44 11.34 -31.60
N GLN A 311 6.45 11.46 -32.46
CA GLN A 311 6.34 12.20 -33.72
C GLN A 311 5.59 11.37 -34.77
N GLY A 312 4.51 11.92 -35.32
CA GLY A 312 3.60 11.24 -36.24
C GLY A 312 3.13 9.90 -35.67
N ASN A 313 3.29 8.84 -36.45
CA ASN A 313 2.98 7.46 -36.05
C ASN A 313 4.18 6.74 -35.39
N SER A 314 5.31 7.42 -35.17
CA SER A 314 6.46 6.83 -34.49
C SER A 314 6.10 6.58 -33.03
N ARG A 315 6.28 5.34 -32.58
CA ARG A 315 6.20 4.90 -31.18
C ARG A 315 7.44 4.11 -30.75
N ARG A 316 8.40 3.94 -31.66
CA ARG A 316 9.51 2.97 -31.58
C ARG A 316 10.81 3.63 -32.00
N PRO A 317 11.96 3.35 -31.35
CA PRO A 317 13.26 3.77 -31.87
C PRO A 317 13.50 3.16 -33.26
N THR A 318 13.81 3.98 -34.26
CA THR A 318 14.12 3.46 -35.60
C THR A 318 15.57 2.98 -35.68
N PRO A 319 15.91 2.08 -36.63
CA PRO A 319 17.30 1.69 -36.86
C PRO A 319 18.25 2.86 -37.12
N ALA A 320 17.75 3.95 -37.74
CA ALA A 320 18.53 5.17 -37.95
C ALA A 320 18.85 5.90 -36.65
N MET A 321 17.90 5.94 -35.70
CA MET A 321 18.10 6.58 -34.40
C MET A 321 19.02 5.77 -33.48
N LEU A 322 19.00 4.43 -33.60
CA LEU A 322 19.85 3.53 -32.81
C LEU A 322 21.28 3.39 -33.37
N ARG A 323 21.54 3.90 -34.57
CA ARG A 323 22.81 3.70 -35.28
C ARG A 323 23.98 4.30 -34.49
N GLY A 324 24.97 3.44 -34.20
CA GLY A 324 26.20 3.85 -33.51
C GLY A 324 26.05 4.04 -32.01
N LEU A 325 24.93 3.60 -31.41
CA LEU A 325 24.79 3.45 -29.97
C LEU A 325 25.28 2.07 -29.54
N ASP A 326 25.99 1.99 -28.42
CA ASP A 326 26.37 0.71 -27.79
C ASP A 326 25.33 0.28 -26.75
N VAL A 327 24.72 1.28 -26.09
CA VAL A 327 23.74 1.09 -25.02
C VAL A 327 22.58 2.08 -25.17
N LEU A 328 21.37 1.61 -24.90
CA LEU A 328 20.20 2.45 -24.59
C LEU A 328 19.89 2.34 -23.08
N VAL A 329 19.90 3.45 -22.36
CA VAL A 329 19.47 3.54 -20.96
C VAL A 329 18.01 3.98 -20.92
N PHE A 330 17.16 3.27 -20.18
CA PHE A 330 15.78 3.63 -19.88
C PHE A 330 15.70 4.11 -18.43
N ASP A 331 15.22 5.33 -18.21
CA ASP A 331 15.05 5.92 -16.88
C ASP A 331 13.84 6.87 -16.86
N VAL A 332 12.65 6.32 -16.60
CA VAL A 332 11.37 7.05 -16.58
C VAL A 332 10.51 6.54 -15.43
N GLN A 333 9.88 7.45 -14.67
CA GLN A 333 8.90 7.11 -13.64
C GLN A 333 7.55 6.76 -14.26
N ASP A 334 7.13 5.51 -14.10
CA ASP A 334 5.79 5.02 -14.46
C ASP A 334 4.79 5.15 -13.29
N ILE A 335 3.49 4.88 -13.52
CA ILE A 335 2.46 4.89 -12.48
C ILE A 335 1.86 3.53 -12.13
N GLY A 336 2.31 2.43 -12.73
CA GLY A 336 1.87 1.09 -12.35
C GLY A 336 0.53 0.64 -12.95
N VAL A 337 0.15 1.25 -14.07
CA VAL A 337 -1.13 1.03 -14.76
C VAL A 337 -0.87 0.64 -16.21
N ARG A 338 -1.52 -0.42 -16.69
CA ARG A 338 -1.24 -1.06 -17.98
C ARG A 338 -1.25 -0.09 -19.17
N PHE A 339 -2.21 0.83 -19.19
CA PHE A 339 -2.41 1.75 -20.31
C PHE A 339 -1.66 3.08 -20.15
N TYR A 340 -0.81 3.23 -19.11
CA TYR A 340 0.16 4.30 -19.04
C TYR A 340 1.40 3.94 -19.88
N THR A 341 1.63 4.67 -20.97
CA THR A 341 2.33 4.10 -22.14
C THR A 341 3.86 4.05 -22.05
N TYR A 342 4.44 4.46 -20.92
CA TYR A 342 5.89 4.40 -20.70
C TYR A 342 6.41 2.96 -20.69
N ILE A 343 5.64 2.02 -20.14
CA ILE A 343 6.00 0.59 -20.18
C ILE A 343 5.88 -0.01 -21.60
N SER A 344 5.01 0.53 -22.44
CA SER A 344 4.96 0.17 -23.87
C SER A 344 6.17 0.70 -24.62
N SER A 345 6.60 1.93 -24.32
CA SER A 345 7.83 2.52 -24.86
C SER A 345 9.05 1.68 -24.48
N LEU A 346 9.12 1.18 -23.24
CA LEU A 346 10.14 0.23 -22.78
C LEU A 346 10.10 -1.08 -23.58
N GLY A 347 8.93 -1.70 -23.72
CA GLY A 347 8.77 -2.95 -24.47
C GLY A 347 9.19 -2.83 -25.94
N TYR A 348 8.82 -1.72 -26.59
CA TYR A 348 9.25 -1.41 -27.95
C TYR A 348 10.75 -1.13 -28.04
N ALA A 349 11.33 -0.40 -27.10
CA ALA A 349 12.77 -0.18 -27.05
C ALA A 349 13.54 -1.50 -26.91
N LEU A 350 13.09 -2.43 -26.07
CA LEU A 350 13.68 -3.77 -25.94
C LEU A 350 13.65 -4.54 -27.27
N GLU A 351 12.51 -4.53 -27.98
CA GLU A 351 12.36 -5.16 -29.29
C GLU A 351 13.35 -4.60 -30.32
N GLU A 352 13.43 -3.28 -30.45
CA GLU A 352 14.27 -2.64 -31.49
C GLU A 352 15.76 -2.70 -31.13
N CYS A 353 16.13 -2.59 -29.85
CA CYS A 353 17.51 -2.75 -29.39
C CYS A 353 18.01 -4.18 -29.57
N ALA A 354 17.17 -5.19 -29.30
CA ALA A 354 17.52 -6.59 -29.57
C ALA A 354 17.85 -6.83 -31.06
N ARG A 355 17.04 -6.27 -31.97
CA ARG A 355 17.28 -6.35 -33.43
C ARG A 355 18.53 -5.59 -33.87
N ALA A 356 18.81 -4.46 -33.24
CA ALA A 356 19.94 -3.60 -33.58
C ALA A 356 21.26 -4.01 -32.92
N GLY A 357 21.26 -4.99 -32.01
CA GLY A 357 22.45 -5.37 -31.23
C GLY A 357 22.87 -4.33 -30.19
N VAL A 358 21.97 -3.42 -29.81
CA VAL A 358 22.21 -2.38 -28.80
C VAL A 358 21.85 -2.95 -27.42
N ALA A 359 22.74 -2.86 -26.44
CA ALA A 359 22.42 -3.32 -25.09
C ALA A 359 21.43 -2.37 -24.40
N VAL A 360 20.59 -2.88 -23.50
CA VAL A 360 19.57 -2.08 -22.80
C VAL A 360 19.86 -2.08 -21.30
N TYR A 361 19.91 -0.89 -20.71
CA TYR A 361 20.04 -0.69 -19.27
C TYR A 361 18.74 -0.07 -18.74
N VAL A 362 18.07 -0.73 -17.80
CA VAL A 362 16.88 -0.17 -17.15
C VAL A 362 17.26 0.29 -15.75
N LEU A 363 17.17 1.59 -15.49
CA LEU A 363 17.35 2.16 -14.17
C LEU A 363 16.00 2.06 -13.45
N ASP A 364 15.88 1.09 -12.55
CA ASP A 364 14.57 0.76 -12.01
C ASP A 364 14.05 1.85 -11.05
N ARG A 365 12.72 2.01 -10.99
CA ARG A 365 12.03 3.03 -10.19
C ARG A 365 10.83 2.41 -9.45
N PRO A 366 10.40 3.01 -8.32
CA PRO A 366 9.27 2.49 -7.57
C PRO A 366 8.01 2.42 -8.44
N ASN A 367 7.23 1.35 -8.31
CA ASN A 367 5.83 1.40 -8.71
C ASN A 367 5.09 2.23 -7.64
N PRO A 368 4.52 3.40 -7.98
CA PRO A 368 3.97 4.30 -6.97
C PRO A 368 2.73 3.73 -6.30
N LEU A 369 2.03 2.83 -7.00
CA LEU A 369 0.90 2.07 -6.50
C LEU A 369 1.34 0.72 -5.91
N THR A 370 2.54 0.64 -5.34
CA THR A 370 3.12 -0.57 -4.72
C THR A 370 3.38 -1.72 -5.70
N GLY A 371 4.18 -2.68 -5.27
CA GLY A 371 4.36 -3.99 -5.91
C GLY A 371 3.46 -5.11 -5.33
N VAL A 372 2.57 -4.83 -4.38
CA VAL A 372 1.75 -5.90 -3.76
C VAL A 372 0.49 -6.15 -4.57
N ARG A 373 -0.35 -5.12 -4.74
CA ARG A 373 -1.70 -5.26 -5.28
C ARG A 373 -1.68 -5.46 -6.79
N VAL A 374 -2.53 -6.37 -7.24
CA VAL A 374 -2.80 -6.64 -8.65
C VAL A 374 -4.31 -6.58 -8.82
N GLU A 375 -4.76 -5.77 -9.77
CA GLU A 375 -6.19 -5.51 -9.99
C GLU A 375 -6.48 -5.66 -11.48
N GLY A 376 -7.53 -6.42 -11.78
CA GLY A 376 -7.92 -6.75 -13.14
C GLY A 376 -8.75 -5.65 -13.83
N PRO A 377 -9.39 -5.97 -14.96
CA PRO A 377 -9.29 -7.23 -15.66
C PRO A 377 -7.93 -7.39 -16.38
N MET A 378 -7.63 -8.64 -16.76
CA MET A 378 -6.53 -8.94 -17.69
C MET A 378 -6.82 -8.34 -19.07
N LEU A 379 -5.76 -7.95 -19.79
CA LEU A 379 -5.84 -7.61 -21.21
C LEU A 379 -5.91 -8.89 -22.05
N ASP A 380 -6.90 -8.96 -22.93
CA ASP A 380 -7.05 -10.03 -23.91
C ASP A 380 -5.84 -10.02 -24.89
N PRO A 381 -5.21 -11.16 -25.18
CA PRO A 381 -4.01 -11.21 -26.03
C PRO A 381 -4.20 -10.74 -27.48
N ASP A 382 -5.42 -10.73 -28.01
CA ASP A 382 -5.75 -10.21 -29.34
C ASP A 382 -5.97 -8.68 -29.35
N ASN A 383 -5.95 -8.04 -28.17
CA ASN A 383 -6.23 -6.63 -27.97
C ASN A 383 -4.97 -5.81 -27.64
N LEU A 384 -3.78 -6.35 -27.93
CA LEU A 384 -2.50 -5.67 -27.71
C LEU A 384 -2.40 -4.42 -28.58
N SER A 385 -1.87 -3.33 -27.99
CA SER A 385 -1.67 -2.06 -28.66
C SER A 385 -0.65 -1.20 -27.90
N PHE A 386 -0.48 0.07 -28.28
CA PHE A 386 0.40 0.98 -27.55
C PHE A 386 -0.08 1.27 -26.12
N THR A 387 -1.38 1.18 -25.84
CA THR A 387 -1.95 1.25 -24.47
C THR A 387 -2.05 -0.12 -23.79
N GLY A 388 -1.39 -1.14 -24.34
CA GLY A 388 -1.42 -2.50 -23.81
C GLY A 388 -0.39 -3.38 -24.50
N TYR A 389 0.89 -3.21 -24.17
CA TYR A 389 2.01 -3.89 -24.83
C TYR A 389 2.06 -5.41 -24.61
N PHE A 390 1.64 -5.85 -23.43
CA PHE A 390 1.65 -7.24 -22.98
C PHE A 390 0.32 -7.55 -22.28
N PRO A 391 -0.14 -8.82 -22.25
CA PRO A 391 -1.32 -9.25 -21.47
C PRO A 391 -1.13 -9.02 -19.96
N LEU A 392 -1.27 -7.78 -19.52
CA LEU A 392 -1.17 -7.35 -18.14
C LEU A 392 -2.57 -7.09 -17.57
N PRO A 393 -2.75 -7.26 -16.25
CA PRO A 393 -3.92 -6.74 -15.56
C PRO A 393 -3.85 -5.21 -15.51
N LEU A 394 -5.01 -4.58 -15.27
CA LEU A 394 -5.16 -3.12 -15.20
C LEU A 394 -4.11 -2.46 -14.28
N ARG A 395 -3.99 -2.93 -13.03
CA ARG A 395 -2.90 -2.61 -12.10
C ARG A 395 -2.02 -3.84 -11.95
N HIS A 396 -0.78 -3.77 -12.42
CA HIS A 396 0.12 -4.94 -12.51
C HIS A 396 0.99 -5.17 -11.27
N GLY A 397 1.23 -4.13 -10.47
CA GLY A 397 2.05 -4.22 -9.26
C GLY A 397 3.46 -4.72 -9.55
N MET A 398 4.10 -4.22 -10.61
CA MET A 398 5.49 -4.52 -10.97
C MET A 398 6.24 -3.21 -11.23
N THR A 399 7.54 -3.18 -10.96
CA THR A 399 8.39 -2.05 -11.36
C THR A 399 8.72 -2.11 -12.85
N VAL A 400 9.28 -1.04 -13.41
CA VAL A 400 9.69 -1.01 -14.83
C VAL A 400 10.83 -2.01 -15.11
N GLY A 401 11.73 -2.24 -14.15
CA GLY A 401 12.78 -3.26 -14.23
C GLY A 401 12.23 -4.68 -14.22
N GLU A 402 11.27 -4.99 -13.34
CA GLU A 402 10.60 -6.29 -13.32
C GLU A 402 9.80 -6.54 -14.62
N LEU A 403 9.14 -5.51 -15.14
CA LEU A 403 8.46 -5.57 -16.44
C LEU A 403 9.43 -5.77 -17.60
N ALA A 404 10.60 -5.13 -17.59
CA ALA A 404 11.62 -5.34 -18.62
C ALA A 404 12.07 -6.81 -18.70
N LEU A 405 12.31 -7.43 -17.54
CA LEU A 405 12.67 -8.85 -17.44
C LEU A 405 11.54 -9.75 -17.96
N LEU A 406 10.30 -9.47 -17.53
CA LEU A 406 9.12 -10.20 -17.97
C LEU A 406 8.95 -10.10 -19.50
N PHE A 407 9.04 -8.89 -20.07
CA PHE A 407 8.89 -8.67 -21.51
C PHE A 407 9.99 -9.38 -22.30
N ASN A 408 11.26 -9.23 -21.88
CA ASN A 408 12.39 -9.83 -22.58
C ASN A 408 12.29 -11.38 -22.61
N SER A 409 11.87 -11.98 -21.50
CA SER A 409 11.76 -13.42 -21.34
C SER A 409 10.48 -14.00 -21.99
N GLU A 410 9.30 -13.52 -21.59
CA GLU A 410 8.02 -14.10 -22.03
C GLU A 410 7.74 -13.85 -23.52
N LYS A 411 8.23 -12.74 -24.09
CA LYS A 411 8.17 -12.50 -25.54
C LYS A 411 9.41 -12.99 -26.30
N LYS A 412 10.39 -13.60 -25.61
CA LYS A 412 11.63 -14.13 -26.19
C LYS A 412 12.36 -13.11 -27.07
N LEU A 413 12.48 -11.87 -26.59
CA LEU A 413 13.03 -10.77 -27.38
C LEU A 413 14.53 -10.94 -27.65
N GLY A 414 15.25 -11.57 -26.71
CA GLY A 414 16.70 -11.76 -26.83
C GLY A 414 17.52 -10.47 -26.67
N ALA A 415 16.95 -9.44 -26.03
CA ALA A 415 17.68 -8.21 -25.75
C ALA A 415 18.80 -8.47 -24.74
N ASN A 416 19.98 -7.88 -24.97
CA ASN A 416 21.04 -7.81 -23.97
C ASN A 416 20.65 -6.81 -22.88
N LEU A 417 19.82 -7.26 -21.95
CA LEU A 417 19.19 -6.45 -20.91
C LEU A 417 19.97 -6.54 -19.58
N THR A 418 20.30 -5.38 -19.02
CA THR A 418 20.75 -5.22 -17.64
C THR A 418 19.75 -4.34 -16.89
N VAL A 419 19.20 -4.83 -15.78
CA VAL A 419 18.40 -4.01 -14.86
C VAL A 419 19.28 -3.57 -13.70
N ILE A 420 19.27 -2.28 -13.39
CA ILE A 420 19.90 -1.73 -12.18
C ILE A 420 18.81 -1.64 -11.10
N PRO A 421 18.75 -2.60 -10.16
CA PRO A 421 17.70 -2.63 -9.16
C PRO A 421 17.86 -1.48 -8.17
N MET A 422 16.73 -1.02 -7.64
CA MET A 422 16.69 -0.09 -6.53
C MET A 422 17.29 -0.70 -5.25
N LYS A 423 17.64 0.16 -4.29
CA LYS A 423 17.91 -0.26 -2.91
C LYS A 423 16.84 0.28 -1.97
N ASN A 424 16.58 -0.47 -0.91
CA ASN A 424 15.68 -0.14 0.21
C ASN A 424 14.18 -0.06 -0.08
N TRP A 425 13.75 -0.01 -1.34
CA TRP A 425 12.34 -0.18 -1.71
C TRP A 425 11.87 -1.62 -1.46
N GLN A 426 10.70 -1.77 -0.85
CA GLN A 426 9.99 -3.03 -0.73
C GLN A 426 8.67 -2.96 -1.48
N ARG A 427 8.16 -4.12 -1.90
CA ARG A 427 6.93 -4.17 -2.71
C ARG A 427 5.72 -3.53 -2.01
N GLY A 428 5.69 -3.47 -0.68
CA GLY A 428 4.61 -2.83 0.06
C GLY A 428 4.71 -1.31 0.18
N ASP A 429 5.83 -0.72 -0.24
CA ASP A 429 6.08 0.71 -0.05
C ASP A 429 5.31 1.52 -1.10
N TRP A 430 4.49 2.44 -0.62
CA TRP A 430 3.90 3.48 -1.45
C TRP A 430 4.96 4.51 -1.85
N PHE A 431 4.72 5.25 -2.94
CA PHE A 431 5.69 6.26 -3.38
C PHE A 431 6.04 7.26 -2.28
N ASP A 432 5.03 7.76 -1.57
CA ASP A 432 5.18 8.74 -0.48
C ASP A 432 5.90 8.20 0.76
N SER A 433 6.17 6.88 0.81
CA SER A 433 7.01 6.24 1.83
C SER A 433 8.47 6.06 1.41
N SER A 434 8.81 6.34 0.14
CA SER A 434 10.14 6.10 -0.44
C SER A 434 11.17 7.21 -0.21
N SER A 435 10.79 8.32 0.43
CA SER A 435 11.57 9.57 0.56
C SER A 435 11.94 10.28 -0.76
N LEU A 436 11.50 9.76 -1.91
CA LEU A 436 11.68 10.38 -3.21
C LEU A 436 10.69 11.53 -3.41
N ALA A 437 11.13 12.57 -4.12
CA ALA A 437 10.24 13.66 -4.53
C ALA A 437 9.27 13.18 -5.61
N TRP A 438 7.98 13.48 -5.44
CA TRP A 438 7.01 13.25 -6.50
C TRP A 438 7.16 14.34 -7.57
N VAL A 439 7.44 13.90 -8.79
CA VAL A 439 7.38 14.74 -9.99
C VAL A 439 6.26 14.18 -10.86
N ASN A 440 5.29 15.03 -11.21
CA ASN A 440 4.14 14.66 -12.02
C ASN A 440 4.62 13.95 -13.29
N PRO A 441 4.34 12.64 -13.48
CA PRO A 441 4.89 11.91 -14.61
C PRO A 441 4.32 12.36 -15.96
N SER A 442 3.14 12.96 -15.96
CA SER A 442 2.53 13.67 -17.10
C SER A 442 1.76 14.91 -16.63
N PRO A 443 1.31 15.81 -17.53
CA PRO A 443 0.64 17.06 -17.15
C PRO A 443 -0.60 16.89 -16.26
N ASN A 444 -1.25 15.74 -16.35
CA ASN A 444 -2.53 15.46 -15.70
C ASN A 444 -2.45 14.44 -14.55
N ILE A 445 -1.33 13.75 -14.35
CA ILE A 445 -1.12 12.91 -13.14
C ILE A 445 -0.45 13.77 -12.07
N ARG A 446 -1.27 14.56 -11.36
CA ARG A 446 -0.84 15.64 -10.46
C ARG A 446 -0.72 15.24 -8.99
N GLY A 447 -0.50 13.96 -8.72
CA GLY A 447 -0.38 13.44 -7.36
C GLY A 447 -0.56 11.93 -7.31
N LEU A 448 -0.33 11.37 -6.12
CA LEU A 448 -0.49 9.94 -5.88
C LEU A 448 -1.99 9.54 -5.88
N GLU A 449 -2.86 10.46 -5.49
CA GLU A 449 -4.31 10.34 -5.53
C GLU A 449 -4.80 10.16 -6.98
N ALA A 450 -4.38 11.07 -7.87
CA ALA A 450 -4.65 10.97 -9.30
C ALA A 450 -4.11 9.66 -9.89
N ALA A 451 -2.88 9.24 -9.51
CA ALA A 451 -2.31 7.97 -9.96
C ALA A 451 -3.13 6.76 -9.49
N LEU A 452 -3.65 6.76 -8.26
CA LEU A 452 -4.45 5.66 -7.70
C LEU A 452 -5.85 5.58 -8.34
N LEU A 453 -6.44 6.72 -8.68
CA LEU A 453 -7.74 6.80 -9.33
C LEU A 453 -7.67 6.61 -10.85
N TYR A 454 -6.53 6.92 -11.48
CA TYR A 454 -6.32 6.79 -12.92
C TYR A 454 -6.81 5.45 -13.53
N PRO A 455 -6.47 4.26 -12.99
CA PRO A 455 -6.97 3.01 -13.56
C PRO A 455 -8.50 2.89 -13.58
N ALA A 456 -9.19 3.51 -12.62
CA ALA A 456 -10.65 3.47 -12.52
C ALA A 456 -11.32 4.48 -13.47
N LEU A 457 -10.81 5.71 -13.48
CA LEU A 457 -11.45 6.84 -14.15
C LEU A 457 -11.10 6.88 -15.63
N ALA A 458 -9.84 6.62 -15.99
CA ALA A 458 -9.40 6.60 -17.37
C ALA A 458 -9.92 5.36 -18.13
N LEU A 459 -10.51 4.38 -17.44
CA LEU A 459 -11.08 3.18 -18.05
C LEU A 459 -12.13 3.50 -19.13
N LEU A 460 -12.76 4.67 -19.04
CA LEU A 460 -13.82 5.14 -19.92
C LEU A 460 -13.40 6.34 -20.79
N GLU A 461 -12.11 6.67 -20.84
CA GLU A 461 -11.59 7.91 -21.45
C GLU A 461 -11.77 7.97 -22.98
N TYR A 462 -12.01 6.84 -23.66
CA TYR A 462 -12.32 6.84 -25.10
C TYR A 462 -13.81 7.10 -25.40
N SER A 463 -14.68 7.09 -24.39
CA SER A 463 -16.06 7.50 -24.58
C SER A 463 -16.16 8.99 -24.90
N LYS A 464 -16.93 9.33 -25.93
CA LYS A 464 -17.23 10.72 -26.26
C LYS A 464 -17.98 11.39 -25.10
N ASN A 465 -17.73 12.68 -24.89
CA ASN A 465 -18.39 13.52 -23.89
C ASN A 465 -18.20 13.06 -22.43
N TYR A 466 -17.24 12.17 -22.17
CA TYR A 466 -16.85 11.77 -20.82
C TYR A 466 -15.56 12.50 -20.42
N SER A 467 -15.63 13.35 -19.41
CA SER A 467 -14.49 14.06 -18.87
C SER A 467 -13.95 13.36 -17.64
N VAL A 468 -12.63 13.23 -17.57
CA VAL A 468 -11.85 12.82 -16.39
C VAL A 468 -11.23 14.02 -15.66
N GLY A 469 -11.75 15.23 -15.90
CA GLY A 469 -11.28 16.46 -15.24
C GLY A 469 -10.02 17.11 -15.83
N ARG A 470 -9.55 16.66 -17.00
CA ARG A 470 -8.46 17.36 -17.73
C ARG A 470 -8.84 18.82 -17.97
N GLY A 471 -7.86 19.72 -17.81
CA GLY A 471 -8.07 21.18 -17.91
C GLY A 471 -8.65 21.83 -16.64
N THR A 472 -8.84 21.07 -15.56
CA THR A 472 -9.23 21.59 -14.24
C THR A 472 -8.09 21.45 -13.22
N ASP A 473 -8.34 21.84 -11.97
CA ASP A 473 -7.40 21.62 -10.85
C ASP A 473 -7.34 20.15 -10.38
N PHE A 474 -8.31 19.32 -10.78
CA PHE A 474 -8.49 17.94 -10.27
C PHE A 474 -8.52 16.89 -11.40
N PRO A 475 -7.55 16.86 -12.34
CA PRO A 475 -7.51 15.83 -13.38
C PRO A 475 -7.32 14.44 -12.75
N PHE A 476 -8.09 13.46 -13.22
CA PHE A 476 -8.15 12.10 -12.70
C PHE A 476 -8.51 12.00 -11.21
N GLU A 477 -9.17 13.02 -10.66
CA GLU A 477 -9.79 12.98 -9.32
C GLU A 477 -11.30 13.26 -9.37
N GLN A 478 -11.84 13.53 -10.56
CA GLN A 478 -13.26 13.74 -10.82
C GLN A 478 -13.65 13.25 -12.21
N ILE A 479 -14.94 12.97 -12.39
CA ILE A 479 -15.54 12.66 -13.69
C ILE A 479 -16.76 13.53 -13.93
N GLY A 480 -17.10 13.80 -15.19
CA GLY A 480 -18.29 14.60 -15.53
C GLY A 480 -18.63 14.55 -17.01
N ALA A 481 -19.88 14.87 -17.32
CA ALA A 481 -20.43 14.89 -18.67
C ALA A 481 -21.72 15.71 -18.68
N SER A 482 -22.14 16.24 -19.83
CA SER A 482 -23.36 17.04 -19.95
C SER A 482 -24.64 16.26 -19.60
N PHE A 483 -24.64 14.93 -19.78
CA PHE A 483 -25.74 14.05 -19.40
C PHE A 483 -25.73 13.63 -17.92
N ILE A 484 -24.61 13.79 -17.21
CA ILE A 484 -24.50 13.37 -15.81
C ILE A 484 -25.28 14.33 -14.92
N ARG A 485 -26.09 13.77 -14.02
CA ARG A 485 -26.72 14.47 -12.90
C ARG A 485 -25.93 14.17 -11.64
N GLY A 486 -25.08 15.11 -11.21
CA GLY A 486 -24.04 14.88 -10.20
C GLY A 486 -24.57 14.30 -8.88
N PRO A 487 -25.61 14.88 -8.27
CA PRO A 487 -26.20 14.37 -7.02
C PRO A 487 -26.76 12.95 -7.15
N GLU A 488 -27.36 12.60 -8.29
CA GLU A 488 -27.91 11.27 -8.53
C GLU A 488 -26.79 10.23 -8.64
N LEU A 489 -25.75 10.53 -9.43
CA LEU A 489 -24.59 9.64 -9.60
C LEU A 489 -23.84 9.44 -8.26
N ALA A 490 -23.61 10.52 -7.51
CA ALA A 490 -22.97 10.45 -6.19
C ALA A 490 -23.79 9.62 -5.20
N SER A 491 -25.11 9.84 -5.14
CA SER A 491 -26.02 9.08 -4.28
C SER A 491 -25.99 7.58 -4.62
N TYR A 492 -26.11 7.25 -5.91
CA TYR A 492 -26.04 5.87 -6.37
C TYR A 492 -24.71 5.21 -5.99
N LEU A 493 -23.57 5.79 -6.38
CA LEU A 493 -22.26 5.19 -6.12
C LEU A 493 -21.91 5.13 -4.61
N ASN A 494 -22.31 6.10 -3.81
CA ASN A 494 -22.16 6.02 -2.35
C ASN A 494 -23.03 4.92 -1.74
N SER A 495 -24.24 4.67 -2.27
CA SER A 495 -25.10 3.56 -1.83
C SER A 495 -24.48 2.19 -2.14
N ARG A 496 -23.62 2.12 -3.17
CA ARG A 496 -22.81 0.95 -3.52
C ARG A 496 -21.66 0.70 -2.53
N LYS A 497 -21.40 1.60 -1.56
CA LYS A 497 -20.48 1.36 -0.44
C LYS A 497 -19.13 0.79 -0.89
N ILE A 498 -18.57 1.39 -1.94
CA ILE A 498 -17.29 0.96 -2.53
C ILE A 498 -16.18 1.23 -1.51
N PRO A 499 -15.36 0.24 -1.11
CA PRO A 499 -14.34 0.43 -0.09
C PRO A 499 -13.32 1.51 -0.47
N GLY A 500 -12.92 2.32 0.52
CA GLY A 500 -11.80 3.25 0.39
C GLY A 500 -12.09 4.54 -0.38
N VAL A 501 -13.33 4.78 -0.83
CA VAL A 501 -13.70 5.98 -1.58
C VAL A 501 -15.08 6.52 -1.18
N ARG A 502 -15.23 7.84 -1.26
CA ARG A 502 -16.51 8.54 -1.16
C ARG A 502 -16.63 9.56 -2.27
N LEU A 503 -17.83 9.73 -2.80
CA LEU A 503 -18.06 10.61 -3.94
C LEU A 503 -18.93 11.80 -3.54
N TYR A 504 -18.66 12.96 -4.11
CA TYR A 504 -19.46 14.17 -3.91
C TYR A 504 -19.76 14.83 -5.25
N PRO A 505 -20.96 15.40 -5.43
CA PRO A 505 -21.31 16.08 -6.66
C PRO A 505 -20.43 17.32 -6.87
N VAL A 506 -20.03 17.56 -8.11
CA VAL A 506 -19.26 18.74 -8.53
C VAL A 506 -19.78 19.29 -9.86
N ARG A 507 -19.39 20.53 -10.17
CA ARG A 507 -19.58 21.17 -11.46
C ARG A 507 -18.27 21.77 -11.92
N PHE A 508 -17.92 21.60 -13.20
CA PHE A 508 -16.67 22.12 -13.74
C PHE A 508 -16.76 22.34 -15.25
N PRO A 509 -15.91 23.20 -15.84
CA PRO A 509 -15.91 23.44 -17.27
C PRO A 509 -15.37 22.24 -18.06
N HIS A 510 -16.05 21.87 -19.14
CA HIS A 510 -15.60 20.88 -20.11
C HIS A 510 -16.17 21.22 -21.49
N ALA A 511 -15.36 21.13 -22.54
CA ALA A 511 -15.79 21.38 -23.93
C ALA A 511 -16.54 22.72 -24.17
N GLY A 512 -16.24 23.77 -23.38
CA GLY A 512 -16.86 25.09 -23.50
C GLY A 512 -18.17 25.26 -22.73
N GLU A 513 -18.63 24.24 -22.00
CA GLU A 513 -19.82 24.28 -21.15
C GLU A 513 -19.50 23.87 -19.70
N THR A 514 -20.41 24.17 -18.76
CA THR A 514 -20.31 23.64 -17.40
C THR A 514 -21.04 22.32 -17.32
N VAL A 515 -20.33 21.25 -16.99
CA VAL A 515 -20.90 19.90 -16.81
C VAL A 515 -21.05 19.57 -15.33
N GLU A 516 -22.01 18.70 -14.99
CA GLU A 516 -22.05 18.09 -13.66
C GLU A 516 -21.26 16.77 -13.63
N GLY A 517 -20.88 16.38 -12.43
CA GLY A 517 -20.02 15.25 -12.23
C GLY A 517 -19.92 14.84 -10.77
N VAL A 518 -18.93 14.00 -10.49
CA VAL A 518 -18.57 13.58 -9.13
C VAL A 518 -17.06 13.65 -8.93
N ARG A 519 -16.64 14.12 -7.76
CA ARG A 519 -15.25 14.08 -7.31
C ARG A 519 -15.06 12.95 -6.31
N PHE A 520 -13.91 12.28 -6.38
CA PHE A 520 -13.58 11.13 -5.56
C PHE A 520 -12.69 11.56 -4.39
N LEU A 521 -13.16 11.31 -3.17
CA LEU A 521 -12.36 11.42 -1.95
C LEU A 521 -11.89 10.03 -1.56
N ILE A 522 -10.58 9.79 -1.64
CA ILE A 522 -9.98 8.56 -1.11
C ILE A 522 -10.06 8.61 0.42
N THR A 523 -10.82 7.70 1.02
CA THR A 523 -10.98 7.58 2.47
C THR A 523 -10.00 6.56 3.07
N ASP A 524 -9.63 5.53 2.30
CA ASP A 524 -8.54 4.63 2.61
C ASP A 524 -7.95 4.02 1.32
N ARG A 525 -6.71 4.38 1.01
CA ARG A 525 -6.00 3.94 -0.20
C ARG A 525 -5.64 2.46 -0.22
N GLU A 526 -5.58 1.79 0.93
CA GLU A 526 -5.14 0.39 0.98
C GLU A 526 -6.23 -0.57 0.60
N VAL A 527 -7.48 -0.18 0.82
CA VAL A 527 -8.67 -0.99 0.54
C VAL A 527 -9.35 -0.59 -0.77
N LEU A 528 -9.03 0.58 -1.31
CA LEU A 528 -9.56 1.06 -2.58
C LEU A 528 -9.09 0.16 -3.72
N ASP A 529 -10.00 -0.55 -4.36
CA ASP A 529 -9.76 -1.31 -5.58
C ASP A 529 -10.19 -0.49 -6.80
N ALA A 530 -9.22 -0.05 -7.61
CA ALA A 530 -9.48 0.84 -8.74
C ALA A 530 -10.20 0.09 -9.87
N SER A 531 -9.97 -1.22 -10.00
CA SER A 531 -10.73 -2.05 -10.94
C SER A 531 -12.22 -2.06 -10.60
N LEU A 532 -12.56 -2.39 -9.34
CA LEU A 532 -13.95 -2.38 -8.89
C LEU A 532 -14.57 -1.01 -9.05
N LEU A 533 -13.86 0.06 -8.68
CA LEU A 533 -14.35 1.43 -8.83
C LEU A 533 -14.67 1.76 -10.29
N GLY A 534 -13.78 1.43 -11.23
CA GLY A 534 -14.00 1.67 -12.66
C GLY A 534 -15.22 0.90 -13.20
N LEU A 535 -15.39 -0.36 -12.79
CA LEU A 535 -16.56 -1.17 -13.16
C LEU A 535 -17.86 -0.63 -12.55
N GLU A 536 -17.84 -0.18 -11.29
CA GLU A 536 -19.00 0.43 -10.63
C GLU A 536 -19.39 1.76 -11.30
N ILE A 537 -18.41 2.58 -11.74
CA ILE A 537 -18.67 3.79 -12.54
C ILE A 537 -19.33 3.40 -13.87
N ALA A 538 -18.75 2.46 -14.62
CA ALA A 538 -19.30 2.03 -15.91
C ALA A 538 -20.73 1.52 -15.78
N GLY A 539 -20.99 0.65 -14.79
CA GLY A 539 -22.32 0.12 -14.50
C GLY A 539 -23.31 1.19 -14.04
N ALA A 540 -22.87 2.15 -13.21
CA ALA A 540 -23.71 3.26 -12.78
C ALA A 540 -24.13 4.17 -13.94
N LEU A 541 -23.18 4.54 -14.80
CA LEU A 541 -23.47 5.40 -15.96
C LEU A 541 -24.45 4.73 -16.92
N ARG A 542 -24.25 3.44 -17.22
CA ARG A 542 -25.18 2.64 -18.05
C ARG A 542 -26.59 2.55 -17.45
N LYS A 543 -26.69 2.42 -16.12
CA LYS A 543 -27.96 2.26 -15.42
C LYS A 543 -28.74 3.57 -15.28
N LEU A 544 -28.08 4.66 -14.90
CA LEU A 544 -28.72 5.95 -14.63
C LEU A 544 -28.91 6.79 -15.89
N PHE A 545 -28.05 6.59 -16.90
CA PHE A 545 -28.01 7.35 -18.14
C PHE A 545 -27.93 6.40 -19.35
N PRO A 546 -28.96 5.56 -19.58
CA PRO A 546 -28.93 4.56 -20.64
C PRO A 546 -28.81 5.20 -22.02
N GLY A 547 -27.85 4.72 -22.83
CA GLY A 547 -27.60 5.21 -24.19
C GLY A 547 -26.63 6.39 -24.30
N GLU A 548 -26.29 7.04 -23.18
CA GLU A 548 -25.40 8.22 -23.17
C GLU A 548 -23.91 7.87 -23.23
N ILE A 549 -23.54 6.63 -22.88
CA ILE A 549 -22.15 6.15 -22.91
C ILE A 549 -22.01 4.88 -23.73
N ASP A 550 -21.08 4.91 -24.69
CA ASP A 550 -20.65 3.75 -25.47
C ASP A 550 -19.38 3.16 -24.87
N LEU A 551 -19.55 2.07 -24.11
CA LEU A 551 -18.44 1.35 -23.48
C LEU A 551 -17.57 0.60 -24.50
N SER A 552 -18.09 0.28 -25.68
CA SER A 552 -17.39 -0.56 -26.66
C SER A 552 -16.12 0.09 -27.21
N THR A 553 -16.12 1.43 -27.28
CA THR A 553 -14.95 2.25 -27.62
C THR A 553 -13.78 2.06 -26.66
N ASN A 554 -14.04 1.63 -25.42
CA ASN A 554 -13.04 1.48 -24.37
C ASN A 554 -12.43 0.08 -24.28
N VAL A 555 -12.68 -0.82 -25.26
CA VAL A 555 -12.19 -2.21 -25.21
C VAL A 555 -10.68 -2.30 -24.95
N LYS A 556 -9.86 -1.36 -25.46
CA LYS A 556 -8.41 -1.32 -25.21
C LYS A 556 -8.04 -0.94 -23.77
N LEU A 557 -8.80 -0.02 -23.17
CA LEU A 557 -8.56 0.46 -21.79
C LEU A 557 -9.13 -0.50 -20.75
N ILE A 558 -10.32 -1.04 -20.98
CA ILE A 558 -10.88 -2.14 -20.18
C ILE A 558 -9.98 -3.36 -20.34
N GLY A 559 -9.71 -3.75 -21.57
CA GLY A 559 -8.79 -4.83 -21.92
C GLY A 559 -9.47 -6.19 -22.13
N SER A 560 -10.67 -6.39 -21.57
CA SER A 560 -11.40 -7.66 -21.69
C SER A 560 -12.75 -7.46 -22.39
N ARG A 561 -12.91 -8.11 -23.55
CA ARG A 561 -14.18 -8.17 -24.31
C ARG A 561 -15.27 -8.84 -23.50
N GLU A 562 -14.91 -9.83 -22.67
CA GLU A 562 -15.85 -10.54 -21.82
C GLU A 562 -16.40 -9.62 -20.72
N VAL A 563 -15.54 -8.85 -20.05
CA VAL A 563 -16.00 -7.86 -19.06
C VAL A 563 -16.91 -6.83 -19.70
N LEU A 564 -16.53 -6.32 -20.88
CA LEU A 564 -17.34 -5.38 -21.64
C LEU A 564 -18.73 -5.98 -21.98
N ARG A 565 -18.77 -7.19 -22.55
CA ARG A 565 -20.02 -7.88 -22.92
C ARG A 565 -20.95 -8.08 -21.72
N ARG A 566 -20.38 -8.45 -20.56
CA ARG A 566 -21.19 -8.69 -19.35
C ARG A 566 -21.66 -7.38 -18.71
N LEU A 567 -20.85 -6.32 -18.74
CA LEU A 567 -21.29 -4.96 -18.39
C LEU A 567 -22.45 -4.52 -19.31
N ASP A 568 -22.35 -4.77 -20.61
CA ASP A 568 -23.39 -4.43 -21.58
C ASP A 568 -24.70 -5.20 -21.31
N SER A 569 -24.61 -6.44 -20.83
CA SER A 569 -25.76 -7.24 -20.40
C SER A 569 -26.36 -6.86 -19.03
N GLY A 570 -25.78 -5.87 -18.35
CA GLY A 570 -26.28 -5.36 -17.06
C GLY A 570 -25.88 -6.18 -15.84
N GLU A 571 -24.84 -7.01 -15.94
CA GLU A 571 -24.34 -7.77 -14.79
C GLU A 571 -23.76 -6.85 -13.71
N ASP A 572 -23.97 -7.20 -12.43
CA ASP A 572 -23.52 -6.39 -11.31
C ASP A 572 -21.98 -6.27 -11.31
N PRO A 573 -21.42 -5.04 -11.23
CA PRO A 573 -19.98 -4.80 -11.22
C PRO A 573 -19.17 -5.61 -10.21
N ARG A 574 -19.75 -5.98 -9.06
CA ARG A 574 -19.05 -6.79 -8.04
C ARG A 574 -18.88 -8.24 -8.48
N LEU A 575 -19.86 -8.80 -9.19
CA LEU A 575 -19.75 -10.15 -9.76
C LEU A 575 -18.70 -10.17 -10.86
N LEU A 576 -18.69 -9.14 -11.72
CA LEU A 576 -17.66 -8.98 -12.75
C LEU A 576 -16.26 -8.87 -12.16
N HIS A 577 -16.11 -8.04 -11.13
CA HIS A 577 -14.85 -7.91 -10.41
C HIS A 577 -14.42 -9.25 -9.78
N HIS A 578 -15.35 -10.01 -9.18
CA HIS A 578 -15.06 -11.33 -8.62
C HIS A 578 -14.54 -12.31 -9.69
N HIS A 579 -15.23 -12.43 -10.82
CA HIS A 579 -14.79 -13.30 -11.93
C HIS A 579 -13.45 -12.84 -12.52
N ALA A 580 -13.23 -11.53 -12.63
CA ALA A 580 -11.97 -11.00 -13.13
C ALA A 580 -10.77 -11.39 -12.24
N ARG A 581 -10.98 -11.62 -10.92
CA ARG A 581 -9.89 -12.04 -10.01
C ARG A 581 -9.37 -13.44 -10.30
N GLU A 582 -10.19 -14.34 -10.83
CA GLU A 582 -9.74 -15.69 -11.19
C GLU A 582 -8.70 -15.65 -12.31
N SER A 583 -8.90 -14.75 -13.29
CA SER A 583 -7.95 -14.57 -14.40
C SER A 583 -6.61 -13.96 -13.98
N LEU A 584 -6.51 -13.36 -12.79
CA LEU A 584 -5.26 -12.82 -12.25
C LEU A 584 -4.29 -13.90 -11.77
N LYS A 585 -4.78 -15.12 -11.48
CA LYS A 585 -3.94 -16.18 -10.91
C LYS A 585 -2.76 -16.54 -11.81
N SER A 586 -3.01 -16.69 -13.11
CA SER A 586 -1.97 -16.99 -14.10
C SER A 586 -0.92 -15.87 -14.18
N PHE A 587 -1.34 -14.61 -14.11
CA PHE A 587 -0.42 -13.47 -14.10
C PHE A 587 0.42 -13.43 -12.82
N LEU A 588 -0.17 -13.70 -11.65
CA LEU A 588 0.57 -13.79 -10.38
C LEU A 588 1.64 -14.88 -10.42
N ASP A 589 1.37 -16.01 -11.09
CA ASP A 589 2.34 -17.10 -11.27
C ASP A 589 3.51 -16.68 -12.18
N ILE A 590 3.22 -15.99 -13.29
CA ILE A 590 4.25 -15.48 -14.22
C ILE A 590 5.08 -14.38 -13.54
N ARG A 591 4.42 -13.42 -12.90
CA ARG A 591 5.05 -12.27 -12.23
C ARG A 591 6.11 -12.72 -11.22
N ARG A 592 5.83 -13.75 -10.41
CA ARG A 592 6.74 -14.25 -9.37
C ARG A 592 8.13 -14.60 -9.88
N LYS A 593 8.26 -15.02 -11.14
CA LYS A 593 9.55 -15.37 -11.77
C LYS A 593 10.46 -14.16 -11.98
N TYR A 594 9.89 -12.96 -12.04
CA TYR A 594 10.57 -11.73 -12.44
C TYR A 594 10.64 -10.68 -11.32
N GLN A 595 10.19 -11.02 -10.10
CA GLN A 595 10.24 -10.10 -8.96
C GLN A 595 11.70 -9.90 -8.52
N LEU A 596 12.11 -8.62 -8.41
CA LEU A 596 13.44 -8.22 -7.97
C LEU A 596 13.47 -7.84 -6.48
N TYR A 597 12.32 -7.46 -5.94
CA TYR A 597 12.22 -6.88 -4.60
C TYR A 597 11.49 -7.81 -3.65
N PRO A 598 11.92 -7.87 -2.38
CA PRO A 598 11.26 -8.72 -1.40
C PRO A 598 9.83 -8.26 -1.17
N GLU A 599 8.94 -9.22 -0.98
CA GLU A 599 7.60 -8.90 -0.51
C GLU A 599 7.70 -8.29 0.89
N SER A 600 8.59 -8.77 1.76
CA SER A 600 9.23 -8.03 2.89
C SER A 600 10.40 -8.88 3.40
N ALA A 601 11.22 -8.39 4.34
CA ALA A 601 12.46 -9.06 4.80
C ALA A 601 12.32 -10.52 5.33
N ALA A 602 11.11 -11.09 5.41
CA ALA A 602 10.88 -12.49 5.74
C ALA A 602 11.05 -13.47 4.56
N SER A 603 11.15 -12.98 3.30
CA SER A 603 11.25 -13.85 2.11
C SER A 603 12.66 -14.09 1.60
N ALA A 604 13.70 -13.51 2.20
CA ALA A 604 15.08 -13.75 1.81
C ALA A 604 15.65 -14.99 2.54
N ARG A 605 15.29 -16.19 2.09
CA ARG A 605 16.19 -17.35 2.20
C ARG A 605 16.94 -17.46 0.86
N PRO A 606 18.27 -17.53 0.86
CA PRO A 606 19.00 -17.85 -0.36
C PRO A 606 18.67 -19.30 -0.77
N PRO A 607 18.60 -19.61 -2.08
CA PRO A 607 18.54 -20.98 -2.54
C PRO A 607 19.92 -21.62 -2.33
N GLY A 608 19.99 -22.57 -1.39
CA GLY A 608 21.17 -23.41 -1.17
C GLY A 608 22.06 -23.01 0.01
N ALA A 609 21.80 -23.64 1.15
CA ALA A 609 22.79 -24.09 2.13
C ALA A 609 22.16 -25.22 2.94
#